data_AF-A0A9P6N530-F1
#
_entry.id   AF-A0A9P6N530-F1
#
_cell.length_a   1.000
_cell.length_b   1.000
_cell.length_c   1.000
_cell.angle_alpha   90.00
_cell.angle_beta   90.00
_cell.angle_gamma   90.00
#
_symmetry.space_group_name_H-M   'P 1'
#
loop_
_entity.id
_entity.type
_entity.pdbx_description
1 polymer ?
#
loop_
_entity_poly.entity_id
_entity_poly.type
_entity_poly.pdbx_seq_one_letter_code
_entity_poly.pdbx_strand_id
1 'polypeptide(L)'
;MAERERIVKELGLPPDCRIYWVKRIVYPKVKSTKLCLFEGTSIVIDDETEELVCAVRFNPYKQMHPDLFAKFEDFISIVGKHAEAWNGQQGTNGSMKCEEAHGDMFLEGWHAGYNNGIGCPRCSQTVKSKLISVNHGPRSTQTSLSENTSDSLVQVIFAGGVCFHAFESNSIKGRQNNVPCFSNPKWKDTPNSLVWASSLSVTQDEFQNKAHKDQDFSSFAFGFFSHVICSSWKIYKKADNPALDNVQGATFMIDDYNTEIFFDECDGVVEIIWQADINHHSTESTTHTPEGTRIDAKVASVTHFGCSAQISKKLVNKINAIELIKRNMNLEEWQHCGICR
;
A
#
# COMPACT_ATOMS: atom_id res chain seq x y z
N MET A 1 -13.02 -0.28 31.28
CA MET A 1 -13.91 0.52 30.39
C MET A 1 -13.30 1.90 30.11
N ALA A 2 -12.88 2.67 31.12
CA ALA A 2 -12.26 3.99 30.92
C ALA A 2 -11.02 3.99 29.99
N GLU A 3 -10.16 2.97 30.10
CA GLU A 3 -8.95 2.86 29.28
C GLU A 3 -9.25 2.60 27.80
N ARG A 4 -10.19 1.69 27.51
CA ARG A 4 -10.66 1.44 26.14
C ARG A 4 -11.24 2.71 25.51
N GLU A 5 -12.10 3.41 26.26
CA GLU A 5 -12.71 4.66 25.77
C GLU A 5 -11.67 5.75 25.49
N ARG A 6 -10.64 5.85 26.33
CA ARG A 6 -9.50 6.73 26.11
C ARG A 6 -8.78 6.39 24.80
N ILE A 7 -8.35 5.14 24.62
CA ILE A 7 -7.59 4.70 23.43
C ILE A 7 -8.42 4.86 22.15
N VAL A 8 -9.70 4.47 22.18
CA VAL A 8 -10.62 4.65 21.03
C VAL A 8 -10.71 6.12 20.63
N LYS A 9 -10.81 7.02 21.60
CA LYS A 9 -10.88 8.46 21.35
C LYS A 9 -9.55 9.04 20.86
N GLU A 10 -8.44 8.67 21.49
CA GLU A 10 -7.10 9.19 21.18
C GLU A 10 -6.63 8.75 19.78
N LEU A 11 -6.89 7.48 19.43
CA LEU A 11 -6.50 6.94 18.14
C LEU A 11 -7.55 7.17 17.03
N GLY A 12 -8.75 7.62 17.40
CA GLY A 12 -9.88 7.79 16.48
C GLY A 12 -10.28 6.47 15.83
N LEU A 13 -10.53 5.46 16.66
CA LEU A 13 -10.89 4.11 16.23
C LEU A 13 -12.40 3.93 16.09
N PRO A 14 -12.88 2.99 15.26
CA PRO A 14 -14.27 2.58 15.23
C PRO A 14 -14.75 2.12 16.62
N PRO A 15 -15.97 2.49 17.04
CA PRO A 15 -16.47 2.19 18.37
C PRO A 15 -16.66 0.68 18.61
N ASP A 16 -16.87 -0.10 17.55
CA ASP A 16 -17.09 -1.54 17.52
C ASP A 16 -15.79 -2.36 17.36
N CYS A 17 -14.62 -1.72 17.33
CA CYS A 17 -13.36 -2.43 17.18
C CYS A 17 -13.02 -3.32 18.39
N ARG A 18 -12.36 -4.45 18.09
CA ARG A 18 -11.68 -5.31 19.07
C ARG A 18 -10.27 -4.79 19.28
N ILE A 19 -9.85 -4.59 20.53
CA ILE A 19 -8.51 -4.11 20.86
C ILE A 19 -7.76 -5.24 21.56
N TYR A 20 -6.54 -5.51 21.09
CA TYR A 20 -5.63 -6.51 21.61
C TYR A 20 -4.36 -5.81 22.08
N TRP A 21 -4.02 -5.98 23.36
CA TRP A 21 -2.74 -5.53 23.91
C TRP A 21 -1.76 -6.69 23.82
N VAL A 22 -0.67 -6.51 23.10
CA VAL A 22 0.27 -7.57 22.76
C VAL A 22 1.69 -7.13 23.07
N LYS A 23 2.43 -8.01 23.76
CA LYS A 23 3.86 -7.84 24.00
C LYS A 23 4.65 -7.94 22.71
N ARG A 24 5.51 -6.96 22.46
CA ARG A 24 6.59 -7.13 21.48
C ARG A 24 7.47 -8.32 21.89
N ILE A 25 7.75 -9.19 20.93
CA ILE A 25 8.55 -10.38 21.13
C ILE A 25 10.00 -10.04 20.89
N VAL A 26 10.83 -10.28 21.90
CA VAL A 26 12.28 -10.24 21.76
C VAL A 26 12.76 -11.63 21.34
N TYR A 27 13.25 -11.75 20.11
CA TYR A 27 13.85 -12.99 19.63
C TYR A 27 15.11 -13.35 20.42
N PRO A 28 15.46 -14.65 20.58
CA PRO A 28 14.68 -15.83 20.20
C PRO A 28 14.04 -16.46 21.45
N LYS A 29 12.79 -16.93 21.34
CA LYS A 29 12.02 -17.68 22.36
C LYS A 29 11.14 -16.84 23.28
N VAL A 30 9.88 -16.69 22.88
CA VAL A 30 8.77 -17.08 23.76
C VAL A 30 7.84 -17.93 22.90
N LYS A 31 7.40 -19.09 23.41
CA LYS A 31 6.23 -19.79 22.85
C LYS A 31 5.01 -18.94 23.20
N SER A 32 4.84 -17.80 22.54
CA SER A 32 3.60 -17.04 22.62
C SER A 32 2.60 -17.67 21.68
N THR A 33 1.35 -17.78 22.12
CA THR A 33 0.25 -18.11 21.23
C THR A 33 0.18 -17.02 20.17
N LYS A 34 0.19 -17.42 18.90
CA LYS A 34 0.02 -16.51 17.78
C LYS A 34 -1.36 -15.87 17.84
N LEU A 35 -1.43 -14.54 17.73
CA LEU A 35 -2.71 -13.84 17.57
C LEU A 35 -3.14 -13.93 16.12
N CYS A 36 -4.28 -14.57 15.85
CA CYS A 36 -4.82 -14.70 14.50
C CYS A 36 -6.01 -13.75 14.32
N LEU A 37 -5.94 -12.90 13.30
CA LEU A 37 -6.99 -11.95 12.92
C LEU A 37 -7.59 -12.38 11.58
N PHE A 38 -8.92 -12.50 11.54
CA PHE A 38 -9.61 -13.06 10.36
C PHE A 38 -11.01 -12.46 10.10
N GLU A 39 -11.50 -11.54 10.95
CA GLU A 39 -12.80 -10.90 10.76
C GLU A 39 -12.91 -9.54 11.48
N GLY A 40 -13.94 -8.76 11.14
CA GLY A 40 -14.32 -7.51 11.81
C GLY A 40 -13.24 -6.41 11.78
N THR A 41 -13.26 -5.51 12.76
CA THR A 41 -12.19 -4.51 12.96
C THR A 41 -11.37 -4.88 14.19
N SER A 42 -10.07 -5.04 14.02
CA SER A 42 -9.12 -5.47 15.06
C SER A 42 -7.95 -4.51 15.16
N ILE A 43 -7.65 -4.05 16.36
CA ILE A 43 -6.58 -3.11 16.67
C ILE A 43 -5.58 -3.79 17.58
N VAL A 44 -4.30 -3.75 17.22
CA VAL A 44 -3.20 -4.29 18.01
C VAL A 44 -2.42 -3.11 18.57
N ILE A 45 -2.27 -3.10 19.89
CA ILE A 45 -1.58 -2.09 20.67
C ILE A 45 -0.42 -2.78 21.40
N ASP A 46 0.75 -2.16 21.44
CA ASP A 46 1.85 -2.63 22.27
C ASP A 46 1.47 -2.48 23.74
N ASP A 47 1.59 -3.55 24.52
CA ASP A 47 1.14 -3.56 25.92
C ASP A 47 2.03 -2.75 26.87
N GLU A 48 3.24 -2.39 26.46
CA GLU A 48 4.20 -1.62 27.27
C GLU A 48 4.22 -0.14 26.87
N THR A 49 4.19 0.18 25.58
CA THR A 49 4.28 1.55 25.07
C THR A 49 2.91 2.18 24.81
N GLU A 50 1.85 1.37 24.75
CA GLU A 50 0.51 1.75 24.29
C GLU A 50 0.47 2.30 22.85
N GLU A 51 1.53 2.08 22.07
CA GLU A 51 1.58 2.52 20.68
C GLU A 51 0.76 1.61 19.78
N LEU A 52 0.15 2.20 18.75
CA LEU A 52 -0.56 1.46 17.71
C LEU A 52 0.43 0.62 16.91
N VAL A 53 0.29 -0.70 16.94
CA VAL A 53 1.10 -1.64 16.16
C VAL A 53 0.50 -1.84 14.78
N CYS A 54 -0.77 -2.28 14.74
CA CYS A 54 -1.52 -2.40 13.51
C CYS A 54 -3.02 -2.23 13.74
N ALA A 55 -3.73 -1.87 12.68
CA ALA A 55 -5.18 -1.80 12.64
C ALA A 55 -5.65 -2.53 11.38
N VAL A 56 -6.60 -3.45 11.53
CA VAL A 56 -7.09 -4.30 10.46
C VAL A 56 -8.60 -4.20 10.39
N ARG A 57 -9.15 -4.04 9.18
CA ARG A 57 -10.59 -4.12 8.95
C ARG A 57 -10.87 -5.07 7.79
N PHE A 58 -11.67 -6.09 8.09
CA PHE A 58 -12.21 -7.01 7.11
C PHE A 58 -13.55 -6.47 6.64
N ASN A 59 -13.71 -6.30 5.32
CA ASN A 59 -14.95 -5.85 4.71
C ASN A 59 -15.52 -6.96 3.79
N PRO A 60 -16.24 -7.96 4.33
CA PRO A 60 -16.86 -9.00 3.51
C PRO A 60 -17.91 -8.42 2.57
N TYR A 61 -17.96 -8.86 1.30
CA TYR A 61 -18.90 -8.33 0.31
C TYR A 61 -20.36 -8.48 0.73
N LYS A 62 -20.69 -9.55 1.45
CA LYS A 62 -22.03 -9.82 1.99
C LYS A 62 -22.52 -8.73 2.95
N GLN A 63 -21.61 -8.04 3.62
CA GLN A 63 -21.90 -7.02 4.64
C GLN A 63 -21.56 -5.60 4.17
N MET A 64 -20.91 -5.47 3.02
CA MET A 64 -20.43 -4.20 2.50
C MET A 64 -21.57 -3.39 1.87
N HIS A 65 -21.67 -2.11 2.23
CA HIS A 65 -22.62 -1.20 1.60
C HIS A 65 -22.31 -1.05 0.10
N PRO A 66 -23.31 -1.01 -0.81
CA PRO A 66 -23.08 -0.91 -2.26
C PRO A 66 -22.19 0.27 -2.67
N ASP A 67 -22.37 1.44 -2.04
CA ASP A 67 -21.51 2.61 -2.33
C ASP A 67 -20.06 2.37 -1.93
N LEU A 68 -19.80 1.65 -0.83
CA LEU A 68 -18.45 1.31 -0.41
C LEU A 68 -17.83 0.27 -1.36
N PHE A 69 -18.63 -0.69 -1.82
CA PHE A 69 -18.23 -1.65 -2.83
C PHE A 69 -17.81 -0.99 -4.14
N ALA A 70 -18.64 -0.09 -4.68
CA ALA A 70 -18.33 0.64 -5.91
C ALA A 70 -17.02 1.43 -5.78
N LYS A 71 -16.80 2.06 -4.63
CA LYS A 71 -15.57 2.80 -4.33
C LYS A 71 -14.33 1.91 -4.32
N PHE A 72 -14.40 0.73 -3.71
CA PHE A 72 -13.29 -0.24 -3.75
C PHE A 72 -13.06 -0.77 -5.17
N GLU A 73 -14.13 -1.13 -5.89
CA GLU A 73 -14.03 -1.64 -7.26
C GLU A 73 -13.39 -0.61 -8.19
N ASP A 74 -13.82 0.65 -8.12
CA ASP A 74 -13.24 1.74 -8.91
C ASP A 74 -11.76 1.95 -8.58
N PHE A 75 -11.40 2.03 -7.30
CA PHE A 75 -10.01 2.24 -6.88
C PHE A 75 -9.10 1.09 -7.35
N ILE A 76 -9.46 -0.14 -7.03
CA ILE A 76 -8.68 -1.34 -7.38
C ILE A 76 -8.55 -1.47 -8.89
N SER A 77 -9.64 -1.25 -9.64
CA SER A 77 -9.61 -1.35 -11.10
C SER A 77 -8.71 -0.30 -11.73
N ILE A 78 -8.74 0.94 -11.24
CA ILE A 78 -7.88 2.02 -11.75
C ILE A 78 -6.42 1.73 -11.46
N VAL A 79 -6.09 1.43 -10.19
CA VAL A 79 -4.71 1.20 -9.73
C VAL A 79 -4.13 -0.06 -10.38
N GLY A 80 -4.91 -1.14 -10.48
CA GLY A 80 -4.50 -2.38 -11.16
C GLY A 80 -4.22 -2.17 -12.65
N LYS A 81 -5.12 -1.50 -13.38
CA LYS A 81 -4.89 -1.18 -14.81
C LYS A 81 -3.69 -0.25 -15.01
N HIS A 82 -3.46 0.68 -14.11
CA HIS A 82 -2.31 1.55 -14.20
C HIS A 82 -1.01 0.77 -13.92
N ALA A 83 -0.98 -0.09 -12.91
CA ALA A 83 0.13 -1.01 -12.66
C ALA A 83 0.44 -1.88 -13.89
N GLU A 84 -0.59 -2.49 -14.51
CA GLU A 84 -0.45 -3.28 -15.73
C GLU A 84 0.06 -2.44 -16.92
N ALA A 85 -0.42 -1.22 -17.11
CA ALA A 85 0.06 -0.35 -18.18
C ALA A 85 1.57 -0.01 -18.04
N TRP A 86 2.11 -0.15 -16.83
CA TRP A 86 3.53 0.07 -16.51
C TRP A 86 4.37 -1.22 -16.52
N ASN A 87 3.85 -2.34 -17.07
CA ASN A 87 4.48 -3.69 -17.09
C ASN A 87 5.96 -3.74 -17.53
N GLY A 88 6.47 -2.69 -18.20
CA GLY A 88 7.88 -2.56 -18.56
C GLY A 88 8.83 -2.15 -17.42
N GLN A 89 8.32 -1.88 -16.21
CA GLN A 89 9.09 -1.45 -15.04
C GLN A 89 8.77 -2.30 -13.80
N GLN A 90 8.83 -3.63 -13.92
CA GLN A 90 8.78 -4.53 -12.77
C GLN A 90 9.81 -4.08 -11.72
N GLY A 91 9.32 -3.71 -10.54
CA GLY A 91 10.15 -3.31 -9.43
C GLY A 91 10.51 -4.53 -8.59
N THR A 92 11.80 -4.75 -8.34
CA THR A 92 12.19 -5.57 -7.19
C THR A 92 12.27 -4.64 -5.98
N ASN A 93 11.69 -5.04 -4.85
CA ASN A 93 12.04 -4.44 -3.55
C ASN A 93 13.17 -5.28 -2.93
N GLY A 94 13.91 -4.71 -1.97
CA GLY A 94 15.03 -5.42 -1.32
C GLY A 94 14.60 -6.63 -0.47
N SER A 95 13.29 -6.74 -0.20
CA SER A 95 12.68 -7.76 0.66
C SER A 95 12.07 -8.92 -0.12
N MET A 96 11.98 -8.81 -1.45
CA MET A 96 11.42 -9.83 -2.33
C MET A 96 12.25 -11.10 -2.21
N LYS A 97 11.58 -12.23 -2.04
CA LYS A 97 12.23 -13.53 -1.92
C LYS A 97 12.69 -13.97 -3.32
N CYS A 98 13.99 -13.96 -3.61
CA CYS A 98 14.53 -14.43 -4.91
C CYS A 98 15.41 -15.67 -4.76
N GLU A 99 14.96 -16.76 -5.37
CA GLU A 99 15.75 -17.67 -6.24
C GLU A 99 14.88 -18.13 -7.43
N GLU A 100 13.55 -18.25 -7.24
CA GLU A 100 12.51 -18.34 -8.27
C GLU A 100 11.46 -17.25 -7.96
N ALA A 101 11.32 -16.22 -8.81
CA ALA A 101 10.49 -15.05 -8.48
C ALA A 101 8.99 -15.40 -8.51
N HIS A 102 8.37 -15.52 -7.33
CA HIS A 102 6.92 -15.63 -7.19
C HIS A 102 6.32 -14.21 -7.12
N GLY A 103 5.56 -13.84 -8.14
CA GLY A 103 4.78 -12.61 -8.18
C GLY A 103 5.45 -11.37 -8.80
N ASP A 104 4.60 -10.39 -9.12
CA ASP A 104 5.02 -9.09 -9.63
C ASP A 104 4.75 -7.99 -8.60
N MET A 105 5.58 -6.94 -8.64
CA MET A 105 5.32 -5.68 -7.97
C MET A 105 5.50 -4.51 -8.93
N PHE A 106 4.54 -3.60 -8.91
CA PHE A 106 4.52 -2.35 -9.65
C PHE A 106 4.51 -1.18 -8.69
N LEU A 107 5.04 -0.04 -9.13
CA LEU A 107 5.10 1.18 -8.33
C LEU A 107 4.43 2.33 -9.09
N GLU A 108 3.72 3.16 -8.35
CA GLU A 108 2.99 4.30 -8.87
C GLU A 108 3.17 5.54 -7.99
N GLY A 109 3.02 6.72 -8.58
CA GLY A 109 3.10 8.01 -7.90
C GLY A 109 4.53 8.53 -7.79
N TRP A 110 4.79 9.22 -6.69
CA TRP A 110 6.08 9.84 -6.38
C TRP A 110 6.93 8.87 -5.58
N HIS A 111 7.67 8.03 -6.32
CA HIS A 111 8.70 7.18 -5.75
C HIS A 111 10.08 7.62 -6.28
N ALA A 112 11.00 7.91 -5.37
CA ALA A 112 12.40 8.10 -5.72
C ALA A 112 12.96 6.76 -6.20
N GLY A 113 12.91 6.50 -7.51
CA GLY A 113 13.49 5.28 -8.07
C GLY A 113 14.99 5.20 -7.80
N TYR A 114 15.56 4.02 -8.06
CA TYR A 114 16.86 3.55 -7.56
C TYR A 114 18.11 4.32 -8.02
N ASN A 115 17.96 5.41 -8.79
CA ASN A 115 19.09 6.23 -9.23
C ASN A 115 19.62 7.17 -8.15
N ASN A 116 20.96 7.21 -8.10
CA ASN A 116 21.79 8.15 -7.33
C ASN A 116 21.80 9.60 -7.89
N GLY A 117 20.86 9.95 -8.77
CA GLY A 117 20.77 11.28 -9.40
C GLY A 117 19.67 12.16 -8.79
N ILE A 118 19.87 13.48 -8.84
CA ILE A 118 18.89 14.52 -8.50
C ILE A 118 18.01 14.74 -9.73
N GLY A 119 16.95 13.94 -9.86
CA GLY A 119 15.92 14.08 -10.91
C GLY A 119 14.52 14.06 -10.29
N CYS A 120 13.55 14.58 -11.03
CA CYS A 120 12.15 14.68 -10.62
C CYS A 120 11.64 13.34 -10.05
N PRO A 121 11.11 13.30 -8.82
CA PRO A 121 10.82 12.06 -8.11
C PRO A 121 9.60 11.27 -8.61
N ARG A 122 9.00 11.65 -9.74
CA ARG A 122 7.89 10.92 -10.35
C ARG A 122 8.47 9.76 -11.16
N CYS A 123 8.55 8.58 -10.55
CA CYS A 123 9.20 7.37 -11.09
C CYS A 123 10.54 7.67 -11.79
N SER A 124 11.66 7.61 -11.07
CA SER A 124 12.96 7.98 -11.66
C SER A 124 13.26 7.18 -12.93
N GLN A 125 13.22 7.85 -14.08
CA GLN A 125 13.70 7.33 -15.35
C GLN A 125 15.22 7.08 -15.27
N THR A 126 15.64 5.83 -15.34
CA THR A 126 16.85 5.43 -16.06
C THR A 126 16.49 4.32 -17.03
N VAL A 127 16.18 4.72 -18.24
CA VAL A 127 16.59 3.96 -19.41
C VAL A 127 17.46 4.90 -20.23
N LYS A 128 18.71 5.11 -19.77
CA LYS A 128 19.71 5.87 -20.54
C LYS A 128 20.32 5.05 -21.70
N SER A 129 19.78 3.87 -22.03
CA SER A 129 20.31 3.04 -23.14
C SER A 129 19.28 2.43 -24.09
N LYS A 130 17.98 2.71 -23.96
CA LYS A 130 16.98 2.38 -24.98
C LYS A 130 15.88 3.44 -25.00
N LEU A 131 16.18 4.56 -25.65
CA LEU A 131 15.20 5.41 -26.34
C LEU A 131 14.61 4.61 -27.53
N ILE A 132 14.06 3.43 -27.26
CA ILE A 132 13.03 2.87 -28.11
C ILE A 132 11.78 3.59 -27.64
N SER A 133 11.21 4.36 -28.55
CA SER A 133 9.86 4.91 -28.50
C SER A 133 8.90 4.03 -27.70
N VAL A 134 8.86 4.24 -26.38
CA VAL A 134 7.67 3.96 -25.61
C VAL A 134 6.77 5.11 -26.02
N ASN A 135 6.02 4.88 -27.11
CA ASN A 135 4.79 5.58 -27.38
C ASN A 135 4.15 5.81 -26.03
N HIS A 136 3.93 7.08 -25.69
CA HIS A 136 3.17 7.46 -24.51
C HIS A 136 1.98 6.50 -24.38
N GLY A 137 2.08 5.50 -23.49
CA GLY A 137 0.90 4.87 -22.92
C GLY A 137 0.07 6.07 -22.44
N PRO A 138 -1.13 6.23 -22.99
CA PRO A 138 -1.62 7.55 -23.31
C PRO A 138 -1.68 8.37 -22.04
N ARG A 139 -1.22 9.63 -22.10
CA ARG A 139 -1.39 10.62 -21.04
C ARG A 139 -2.78 10.55 -20.38
N SER A 140 -3.80 10.06 -21.10
CA SER A 140 -5.16 9.78 -20.64
C SER A 140 -5.30 8.80 -19.48
N THR A 141 -4.45 7.78 -19.29
CA THR A 141 -4.57 6.85 -18.14
C THR A 141 -4.07 7.47 -16.84
N GLN A 142 -3.21 8.48 -16.93
CA GLN A 142 -2.71 9.21 -15.77
C GLN A 142 -3.63 10.38 -15.41
N THR A 143 -4.26 11.01 -16.40
CA THR A 143 -5.36 11.95 -16.15
C THR A 143 -6.50 11.26 -15.40
N SER A 144 -6.80 9.99 -15.71
CA SER A 144 -7.87 9.25 -15.01
C SER A 144 -7.59 8.97 -13.52
N LEU A 145 -6.34 8.89 -13.07
CA LEU A 145 -6.04 8.78 -11.63
C LEU A 145 -6.27 10.10 -10.90
N SER A 146 -5.78 11.20 -11.48
CA SER A 146 -5.98 12.54 -10.92
C SER A 146 -7.43 13.03 -11.01
N GLU A 147 -8.19 12.58 -12.01
CA GLU A 147 -9.59 12.97 -12.25
C GLU A 147 -10.60 12.06 -11.56
N ASN A 148 -10.33 10.75 -11.40
CA ASN A 148 -11.29 9.78 -10.86
C ASN A 148 -10.90 9.17 -9.51
N THR A 149 -9.61 9.17 -9.14
CA THR A 149 -9.14 8.70 -7.83
C THR A 149 -9.01 9.88 -6.90
N SER A 150 -10.14 10.57 -6.67
CA SER A 150 -10.16 11.74 -5.80
C SER A 150 -9.50 11.41 -4.45
N ASP A 151 -8.64 12.31 -3.95
CA ASP A 151 -8.03 12.17 -2.62
C ASP A 151 -9.09 11.88 -1.54
N SER A 152 -10.34 12.30 -1.75
CA SER A 152 -11.49 11.98 -0.90
C SER A 152 -11.88 10.51 -0.86
N LEU A 153 -11.82 9.77 -1.97
CA LEU A 153 -12.16 8.34 -2.04
C LEU A 153 -11.24 7.53 -1.12
N VAL A 154 -9.96 7.81 -1.27
CA VAL A 154 -8.84 7.22 -0.54
C VAL A 154 -8.85 7.66 0.95
N GLN A 155 -9.17 8.92 1.24
CA GLN A 155 -9.35 9.40 2.63
C GLN A 155 -10.54 8.75 3.33
N VAL A 156 -11.67 8.62 2.63
CA VAL A 156 -12.93 8.10 3.17
C VAL A 156 -12.86 6.59 3.40
N ILE A 157 -12.21 5.84 2.50
CA ILE A 157 -12.02 4.40 2.66
C ILE A 157 -10.95 4.14 3.74
N PHE A 158 -9.76 4.72 3.58
CA PHE A 158 -8.57 4.21 4.27
C PHE A 158 -8.26 4.90 5.60
N ALA A 159 -8.20 6.23 5.58
CA ALA A 159 -7.34 6.91 6.53
C ALA A 159 -8.10 7.44 7.75
N GLY A 160 -9.32 7.94 7.56
CA GLY A 160 -10.22 8.30 8.66
C GLY A 160 -11.07 7.14 9.19
N GLY A 161 -11.14 6.03 8.43
CA GLY A 161 -12.11 4.96 8.68
C GLY A 161 -11.64 3.89 9.67
N VAL A 162 -10.36 3.51 9.66
CA VAL A 162 -9.82 2.46 10.55
C VAL A 162 -9.10 3.06 11.76
N CYS A 163 -8.23 4.06 11.53
CA CYS A 163 -7.46 4.71 12.58
C CYS A 163 -7.05 6.13 12.16
N PHE A 164 -7.74 7.13 12.69
CA PHE A 164 -7.49 8.53 12.36
C PHE A 164 -6.08 8.99 12.77
N HIS A 165 -5.55 8.50 13.88
CA HIS A 165 -4.20 8.84 14.35
C HIS A 165 -3.11 8.47 13.33
N ALA A 166 -3.20 7.28 12.73
CA ALA A 166 -2.22 6.85 11.73
C ALA A 166 -2.23 7.74 10.48
N PHE A 167 -3.44 8.11 10.02
CA PHE A 167 -3.60 9.06 8.92
C PHE A 167 -3.01 10.43 9.26
N GLU A 168 -3.38 10.99 10.42
CA GLU A 168 -2.91 12.30 10.84
C GLU A 168 -1.38 12.33 11.00
N SER A 169 -0.79 11.28 11.59
CA SER A 169 0.66 11.11 11.73
C SER A 169 1.38 11.22 10.38
N ASN A 170 0.93 10.47 9.38
CA ASN A 170 1.49 10.55 8.04
C ASN A 170 1.18 11.88 7.34
N SER A 171 -0.01 12.46 7.57
CA SER A 171 -0.41 13.73 6.97
C SER A 171 0.46 14.90 7.44
N ILE A 172 0.75 14.96 8.75
CA ILE A 172 1.66 15.94 9.33
C ILE A 172 3.05 15.82 8.71
N LYS A 173 3.58 14.59 8.63
CA LYS A 173 4.88 14.29 8.01
C LYS A 173 4.93 14.74 6.55
N GLY A 174 3.91 14.40 5.75
CA GLY A 174 3.81 14.80 4.35
C GLY A 174 3.81 16.32 4.17
N ARG A 175 2.96 17.01 4.95
CA ARG A 175 2.84 18.48 4.91
C ARG A 175 4.14 19.19 5.29
N GLN A 176 4.79 18.76 6.37
CA GLN A 176 6.05 19.36 6.84
C GLN A 176 7.19 19.24 5.82
N ASN A 177 7.12 18.25 4.93
CA ASN A 177 8.18 17.96 3.97
C ASN A 177 7.77 18.25 2.51
N ASN A 178 6.66 18.98 2.29
CA ASN A 178 6.13 19.30 0.96
C ASN A 178 6.02 18.07 0.05
N VAL A 179 5.60 16.94 0.62
CA VAL A 179 5.45 15.69 -0.10
C VAL A 179 4.23 15.80 -1.02
N PRO A 180 4.35 15.44 -2.32
CA PRO A 180 3.21 15.39 -3.21
C PRO A 180 2.34 14.15 -2.97
N CYS A 181 1.04 14.25 -3.25
CA CYS A 181 0.14 13.11 -3.26
C CYS A 181 0.47 12.19 -4.44
N PHE A 182 0.32 10.87 -4.27
CA PHE A 182 0.51 9.88 -5.34
C PHE A 182 -0.37 10.15 -6.56
N SER A 183 -1.58 10.68 -6.35
CA SER A 183 -2.56 11.01 -7.39
C SER A 183 -2.19 12.29 -8.17
N ASN A 184 -1.35 13.16 -7.61
CA ASN A 184 -1.13 14.48 -8.18
C ASN A 184 -0.04 14.44 -9.26
N PRO A 185 -0.33 14.93 -10.48
CA PRO A 185 0.64 14.90 -11.56
C PRO A 185 1.79 15.89 -11.42
N LYS A 186 1.65 16.91 -10.58
CA LYS A 186 2.64 17.96 -10.42
C LYS A 186 2.94 18.19 -8.95
N TRP A 187 4.23 18.24 -8.64
CA TRP A 187 4.67 18.47 -7.27
C TRP A 187 4.16 19.81 -6.72
N LYS A 188 4.25 20.90 -7.50
CA LYS A 188 3.88 22.25 -7.06
C LYS A 188 2.37 22.49 -6.89
N ASP A 189 1.54 21.67 -7.53
CA ASP A 189 0.09 21.84 -7.55
C ASP A 189 -0.59 20.88 -6.55
N THR A 190 0.17 20.29 -5.62
CA THR A 190 -0.40 19.42 -4.58
C THR A 190 -1.00 20.25 -3.47
N PRO A 191 -2.29 20.05 -3.12
CA PRO A 191 -2.85 20.57 -1.89
C PRO A 191 -2.12 19.94 -0.70
N ASN A 192 -1.10 20.62 -0.18
CA ASN A 192 -0.23 20.14 0.91
C ASN A 192 -1.00 19.82 2.21
N SER A 193 -2.27 20.19 2.34
CA SER A 193 -3.05 19.98 3.56
C SER A 193 -3.48 18.52 3.79
N LEU A 194 -3.46 17.64 2.79
CA LEU A 194 -4.11 16.31 2.88
C LEU A 194 -3.25 15.12 2.42
N VAL A 195 -1.93 15.30 2.26
CA VAL A 195 -1.05 14.24 1.74
C VAL A 195 -0.62 13.29 2.84
N TRP A 196 -1.03 12.02 2.75
CA TRP A 196 -0.68 10.97 3.71
C TRP A 196 0.16 9.83 3.08
N ALA A 197 0.18 9.74 1.75
CA ALA A 197 1.03 8.86 0.98
C ALA A 197 1.48 9.56 -0.31
N SER A 198 2.67 9.21 -0.79
CA SER A 198 3.26 9.77 -2.01
C SER A 198 3.37 8.75 -3.13
N SER A 199 3.34 7.47 -2.81
CA SER A 199 3.44 6.38 -3.77
C SER A 199 2.49 5.24 -3.40
N LEU A 200 2.09 4.49 -4.41
CA LEU A 200 1.43 3.21 -4.28
C LEU A 200 2.37 2.10 -4.77
N SER A 201 2.38 0.95 -4.11
CA SER A 201 2.87 -0.30 -4.68
C SER A 201 1.70 -1.23 -4.93
N VAL A 202 1.76 -2.02 -5.99
CA VAL A 202 0.76 -3.01 -6.34
C VAL A 202 1.46 -4.35 -6.51
N THR A 203 0.91 -5.40 -5.92
CA THR A 203 1.48 -6.75 -5.95
C THR A 203 0.45 -7.74 -6.47
N GLN A 204 0.91 -8.75 -7.21
CA GLN A 204 0.07 -9.83 -7.74
C GLN A 204 0.86 -11.14 -7.91
N ASP A 205 0.14 -12.21 -8.23
CA ASP A 205 0.67 -13.50 -8.71
C ASP A 205 1.52 -14.25 -7.69
N GLU A 206 0.97 -14.50 -6.50
CA GLU A 206 1.68 -15.18 -5.38
C GLU A 206 2.86 -14.37 -4.83
N PHE A 207 2.82 -13.04 -4.98
CA PHE A 207 3.84 -12.15 -4.44
C PHE A 207 4.03 -12.32 -2.93
N GLN A 208 5.29 -12.47 -2.52
CA GLN A 208 5.69 -12.60 -1.13
C GLN A 208 6.94 -11.78 -0.78
N ASN A 209 6.99 -11.32 0.47
CA ASN A 209 8.15 -10.65 1.03
C ASN A 209 8.81 -11.53 2.10
N LYS A 210 10.13 -11.37 2.30
CA LYS A 210 10.81 -11.80 3.53
C LYS A 210 10.44 -10.86 4.68
N ALA A 211 10.62 -11.35 5.92
CA ALA A 211 10.54 -10.51 7.12
C ALA A 211 11.48 -9.30 6.99
N HIS A 212 10.92 -8.09 7.08
CA HIS A 212 11.67 -6.84 6.98
C HIS A 212 10.96 -5.69 7.70
N LYS A 213 11.69 -4.58 7.83
CA LYS A 213 11.15 -3.28 8.24
C LYS A 213 11.17 -2.36 7.04
N ASP A 214 10.11 -1.58 6.86
CA ASP A 214 10.10 -0.55 5.85
C ASP A 214 11.04 0.59 6.25
N GLN A 215 11.78 1.11 5.28
CA GLN A 215 12.62 2.30 5.46
C GLN A 215 11.91 3.55 4.94
N ASP A 216 10.65 3.70 5.34
CA ASP A 216 9.82 4.81 4.96
C ASP A 216 10.03 6.05 5.84
N PHE A 217 9.55 7.18 5.33
CA PHE A 217 9.42 8.40 6.09
C PHE A 217 8.13 8.42 6.90
N SER A 218 7.04 7.90 6.32
CA SER A 218 5.77 7.70 7.02
C SER A 218 5.94 6.81 8.25
N SER A 219 5.17 7.08 9.30
CA SER A 219 5.16 6.24 10.51
C SER A 219 4.43 4.92 10.25
N PHE A 220 3.40 5.00 9.40
CA PHE A 220 2.53 3.88 9.07
C PHE A 220 2.51 3.63 7.57
N ALA A 221 2.38 2.37 7.18
CA ALA A 221 1.99 1.98 5.84
C ALA A 221 0.52 1.54 5.84
N PHE A 222 -0.15 1.72 4.70
CA PHE A 222 -1.57 1.41 4.52
C PHE A 222 -1.69 0.41 3.38
N GLY A 223 -2.38 -0.70 3.59
CA GLY A 223 -2.45 -1.81 2.65
C GLY A 223 -3.87 -2.27 2.34
N PHE A 224 -4.07 -2.74 1.12
CA PHE A 224 -5.33 -3.27 0.58
C PHE A 224 -5.10 -4.63 -0.04
N PHE A 225 -5.95 -5.57 0.34
CA PHE A 225 -5.85 -6.94 -0.13
C PHE A 225 -7.23 -7.43 -0.56
N SER A 226 -7.31 -7.96 -1.78
CA SER A 226 -8.53 -8.50 -2.35
C SER A 226 -8.20 -9.46 -3.48
N HIS A 227 -9.08 -10.41 -3.75
CA HIS A 227 -9.04 -11.14 -5.01
C HIS A 227 -9.59 -10.27 -6.15
N VAL A 228 -8.97 -10.36 -7.33
CA VAL A 228 -9.40 -9.66 -8.54
C VAL A 228 -9.34 -10.58 -9.76
N ILE A 229 -10.18 -10.28 -10.75
CA ILE A 229 -10.16 -10.96 -12.05
C ILE A 229 -9.06 -10.32 -12.90
N CYS A 230 -8.03 -11.09 -13.27
CA CYS A 230 -6.82 -10.60 -13.93
C CYS A 230 -7.11 -9.82 -15.23
N SER A 231 -8.09 -10.27 -16.02
CA SER A 231 -8.42 -9.67 -17.31
C SER A 231 -9.11 -8.30 -17.23
N SER A 232 -9.67 -7.93 -16.07
CA SER A 232 -10.50 -6.73 -15.93
C SER A 232 -10.14 -5.83 -14.75
N TRP A 233 -9.31 -6.33 -13.82
CA TRP A 233 -9.02 -5.70 -12.53
C TRP A 233 -10.27 -5.37 -11.71
N LYS A 234 -11.36 -6.10 -11.96
CA LYS A 234 -12.56 -6.02 -11.13
C LYS A 234 -12.43 -6.95 -9.94
N ILE A 235 -13.09 -6.55 -8.86
CA ILE A 235 -13.21 -7.38 -7.66
C ILE A 235 -13.76 -8.76 -8.01
N TYR A 236 -13.08 -9.80 -7.55
CA TYR A 236 -13.54 -11.18 -7.63
C TYR A 236 -14.42 -11.51 -6.43
N LYS A 237 -15.66 -11.92 -6.70
CA LYS A 237 -16.58 -12.49 -5.71
C LYS A 237 -16.62 -14.00 -5.92
N LYS A 238 -16.14 -14.76 -4.94
CA LYS A 238 -16.01 -16.21 -5.05
C LYS A 238 -17.36 -16.89 -5.28
N ALA A 239 -18.39 -16.44 -4.56
CA ALA A 239 -19.75 -16.98 -4.68
C ALA A 239 -20.36 -16.78 -6.08
N ASP A 240 -20.02 -15.68 -6.76
CA ASP A 240 -20.60 -15.33 -8.06
C ASP A 240 -19.83 -15.97 -9.24
N ASN A 241 -18.61 -16.45 -8.98
CA ASN A 241 -17.67 -16.92 -10.02
C ASN A 241 -17.01 -18.25 -9.62
N PRO A 242 -17.80 -19.32 -9.37
CA PRO A 242 -17.26 -20.61 -8.90
C PRO A 242 -16.42 -21.35 -9.96
N ALA A 243 -16.49 -20.93 -11.23
CA ALA A 243 -15.76 -21.52 -12.34
C ALA A 243 -14.39 -20.85 -12.59
N LEU A 244 -14.02 -19.82 -11.82
CA LEU A 244 -12.70 -19.20 -11.90
C LEU A 244 -11.73 -19.82 -10.91
N ASP A 245 -10.44 -19.60 -11.17
CA ASP A 245 -9.35 -20.05 -10.31
C ASP A 245 -9.44 -19.40 -8.91
N ASN A 246 -8.71 -19.97 -7.95
CA ASN A 246 -8.73 -19.52 -6.58
C ASN A 246 -7.31 -19.49 -5.99
N VAL A 247 -6.95 -18.36 -5.38
CA VAL A 247 -5.71 -18.19 -4.62
C VAL A 247 -5.95 -18.59 -3.15
N GLN A 248 -4.96 -19.22 -2.52
CA GLN A 248 -5.02 -19.70 -1.12
C GLN A 248 -3.67 -19.53 -0.42
N GLY A 249 -3.68 -19.35 0.90
CA GLY A 249 -2.52 -19.28 1.79
C GLY A 249 -1.99 -17.86 2.03
N ALA A 250 -2.63 -16.84 1.47
CA ALA A 250 -2.16 -15.46 1.60
C ALA A 250 -2.43 -14.93 3.02
N THR A 251 -1.37 -14.63 3.77
CA THR A 251 -1.45 -13.97 5.08
C THR A 251 -0.42 -12.85 5.19
N PHE A 252 -0.65 -11.95 6.15
CA PHE A 252 0.30 -10.91 6.53
C PHE A 252 0.69 -11.08 7.99
N MET A 253 2.00 -11.18 8.22
CA MET A 253 2.60 -11.43 9.52
C MET A 253 3.20 -10.15 10.08
N ILE A 254 2.79 -9.76 11.28
CA ILE A 254 3.51 -8.81 12.12
C ILE A 254 4.46 -9.61 13.02
N ASP A 255 5.68 -9.84 12.53
CA ASP A 255 6.65 -10.75 13.15
C ASP A 255 6.99 -10.35 14.58
N ASP A 256 7.24 -9.05 14.80
CA ASP A 256 7.62 -8.50 16.12
C ASP A 256 6.54 -8.73 17.19
N TYR A 257 5.30 -9.04 16.82
CA TYR A 257 4.17 -9.25 17.74
C TYR A 257 3.49 -10.61 17.55
N ASN A 258 4.07 -11.53 16.76
CA ASN A 258 3.50 -12.84 16.41
C ASN A 258 1.99 -12.78 16.11
N THR A 259 1.63 -11.80 15.29
CA THR A 259 0.24 -11.56 14.87
C THR A 259 0.12 -11.88 13.38
N GLU A 260 -0.87 -12.69 13.02
CA GLU A 260 -1.13 -13.10 11.65
C GLU A 260 -2.52 -12.64 11.21
N ILE A 261 -2.58 -12.09 9.99
CA ILE A 261 -3.79 -11.58 9.38
C ILE A 261 -4.11 -12.47 8.19
N PHE A 262 -5.23 -13.18 8.25
CA PHE A 262 -5.64 -14.16 7.25
C PHE A 262 -6.52 -13.52 6.18
N PHE A 263 -6.01 -13.35 4.97
CA PHE A 263 -6.78 -12.73 3.88
C PHE A 263 -7.89 -13.64 3.37
N ASP A 264 -7.62 -14.95 3.27
CA ASP A 264 -8.54 -15.94 2.70
C ASP A 264 -9.86 -16.08 3.46
N GLU A 265 -9.90 -15.70 4.74
CA GLU A 265 -11.09 -15.76 5.59
C GLU A 265 -12.10 -14.64 5.24
N CYS A 266 -11.74 -13.73 4.33
CA CYS A 266 -12.58 -12.63 3.88
C CYS A 266 -12.79 -12.65 2.37
N ASP A 267 -13.97 -13.13 1.93
CA ASP A 267 -14.51 -12.87 0.60
C ASP A 267 -14.94 -11.39 0.52
N GLY A 268 -13.95 -10.52 0.37
CA GLY A 268 -14.08 -9.09 0.62
C GLY A 268 -12.77 -8.33 0.38
N VAL A 269 -12.72 -7.10 0.91
CA VAL A 269 -11.50 -6.30 0.95
C VAL A 269 -10.96 -6.24 2.38
N VAL A 270 -9.68 -6.56 2.54
CA VAL A 270 -8.97 -6.42 3.81
C VAL A 270 -8.12 -5.16 3.77
N GLU A 271 -8.37 -4.26 4.72
CA GLU A 271 -7.58 -3.04 4.93
C GLU A 271 -6.64 -3.28 6.12
N ILE A 272 -5.36 -2.93 5.97
CA ILE A 272 -4.36 -3.02 7.04
C ILE A 272 -3.65 -1.68 7.15
N ILE A 273 -3.44 -1.21 8.38
CA ILE A 273 -2.49 -0.16 8.73
C ILE A 273 -1.46 -0.79 9.66
N TRP A 274 -0.16 -0.62 9.41
CA TRP A 274 0.90 -1.12 10.30
C TRP A 274 2.00 -0.08 10.48
N GLN A 275 2.69 -0.14 11.61
CA GLN A 275 3.91 0.66 11.80
C GLN A 275 4.96 0.24 10.77
N ALA A 276 5.60 1.21 10.12
CA ALA A 276 6.60 0.92 9.09
C ALA A 276 7.89 0.29 9.66
N ASP A 277 8.22 0.56 10.92
CA ASP A 277 9.51 0.20 11.54
C ASP A 277 9.49 -1.12 12.36
N ILE A 278 8.41 -1.90 12.25
CA ILE A 278 8.30 -3.24 12.84
C ILE A 278 8.54 -4.31 11.77
N ASN A 279 9.12 -5.45 12.17
CA ASN A 279 9.30 -6.54 11.23
C ASN A 279 7.95 -7.12 10.83
N HIS A 280 7.76 -7.28 9.52
CA HIS A 280 6.58 -7.88 8.95
C HIS A 280 6.91 -8.57 7.61
N HIS A 281 6.01 -9.43 7.16
CA HIS A 281 6.06 -10.03 5.83
C HIS A 281 4.70 -10.51 5.34
N SER A 282 4.63 -10.85 4.06
CA SER A 282 3.53 -11.64 3.49
C SER A 282 3.99 -13.08 3.25
N THR A 283 3.09 -14.03 3.47
CA THR A 283 3.36 -15.45 3.26
C THR A 283 3.21 -15.86 1.80
N GLU A 284 3.70 -17.06 1.49
CA GLU A 284 3.47 -17.73 0.20
C GLU A 284 1.99 -18.05 0.04
N SER A 285 1.41 -17.66 -1.09
CA SER A 285 0.12 -18.16 -1.55
C SER A 285 0.30 -19.06 -2.77
N THR A 286 -0.75 -19.81 -3.09
CA THR A 286 -0.77 -20.76 -4.21
C THR A 286 -2.09 -20.68 -4.95
N THR A 287 -2.03 -20.77 -6.27
CA THR A 287 -3.17 -20.62 -7.17
C THR A 287 -3.63 -21.98 -7.68
N HIS A 288 -4.94 -22.19 -7.70
CA HIS A 288 -5.55 -23.46 -8.04
C HIS A 288 -6.73 -23.30 -9.00
N THR A 289 -6.95 -24.27 -9.89
CA THR A 289 -8.18 -24.36 -10.71
C THR A 289 -9.41 -24.60 -9.84
N PRO A 290 -10.64 -24.45 -10.37
CA PRO A 290 -11.87 -24.82 -9.65
C PRO A 290 -11.88 -26.26 -9.12
N GLU A 291 -11.18 -27.18 -9.79
CA GLU A 291 -11.03 -28.59 -9.39
C GLU A 291 -9.94 -28.81 -8.33
N GLY A 292 -9.24 -27.75 -7.90
CA GLY A 292 -8.20 -27.79 -6.87
C GLY A 292 -6.80 -28.16 -7.40
N THR A 293 -6.57 -28.11 -8.71
CA THR A 293 -5.24 -28.39 -9.28
C THR A 293 -4.36 -27.14 -9.21
N ARG A 294 -3.14 -27.22 -8.67
CA ARG A 294 -2.20 -26.09 -8.66
C ARG A 294 -1.85 -25.67 -10.08
N ILE A 295 -1.88 -24.37 -10.34
CA ILE A 295 -1.50 -23.75 -11.63
C ILE A 295 -0.49 -22.63 -11.40
N ASP A 296 0.17 -22.22 -12.48
CA ASP A 296 1.01 -21.03 -12.48
C ASP A 296 0.12 -19.79 -12.34
N ALA A 297 0.45 -18.92 -11.37
CA ALA A 297 -0.29 -17.68 -11.11
C ALA A 297 -0.34 -16.76 -12.35
N LYS A 298 0.66 -16.82 -13.24
CA LYS A 298 0.73 -16.02 -14.48
C LYS A 298 -0.33 -16.37 -15.51
N VAL A 299 -0.90 -17.58 -15.45
CA VAL A 299 -1.97 -18.01 -16.37
C VAL A 299 -3.34 -18.08 -15.68
N ALA A 300 -3.41 -17.78 -14.39
CA ALA A 300 -4.63 -17.81 -13.63
C ALA A 300 -5.58 -16.66 -14.02
N SER A 301 -6.87 -16.96 -13.97
CA SER A 301 -7.96 -16.00 -14.19
C SER A 301 -8.19 -15.05 -13.00
N VAL A 302 -7.68 -15.42 -11.83
CA VAL A 302 -7.81 -14.66 -10.57
C VAL A 302 -6.43 -14.54 -9.92
N THR A 303 -6.17 -13.38 -9.33
CA THR A 303 -4.94 -13.11 -8.56
C THR A 303 -5.30 -12.43 -7.25
N HIS A 304 -4.40 -12.52 -6.26
CA HIS A 304 -4.52 -11.79 -5.01
C HIS A 304 -3.85 -10.42 -5.17
N PHE A 305 -4.67 -9.39 -5.38
CA PHE A 305 -4.23 -8.02 -5.46
C PHE A 305 -3.81 -7.55 -4.06
N GLY A 306 -2.57 -7.12 -3.94
CA GLY A 306 -2.08 -6.33 -2.82
C GLY A 306 -1.78 -4.91 -3.28
N CYS A 307 -2.04 -3.92 -2.44
CA CYS A 307 -1.60 -2.55 -2.68
C CYS A 307 -1.11 -1.94 -1.38
N SER A 308 0.02 -1.24 -1.37
CA SER A 308 0.46 -0.40 -0.24
C SER A 308 0.59 1.06 -0.60
N ALA A 309 0.32 1.93 0.35
CA ALA A 309 0.51 3.37 0.25
C ALA A 309 1.43 3.87 1.38
N GLN A 310 2.47 4.61 1.00
CA GLN A 310 3.47 5.13 1.95
C GLN A 310 4.17 6.39 1.44
N ILE A 311 5.01 6.99 2.28
CA ILE A 311 5.92 8.08 1.92
C ILE A 311 7.35 7.56 2.07
N SER A 312 8.07 7.38 0.96
CA SER A 312 9.46 6.87 1.03
C SER A 312 10.43 7.89 1.62
N LYS A 313 11.38 7.43 2.45
CA LYS A 313 12.48 8.27 2.98
C LYS A 313 13.36 8.84 1.87
N LYS A 314 13.55 8.09 0.79
CA LYS A 314 14.32 8.53 -0.38
C LYS A 314 13.67 9.71 -1.10
N LEU A 315 12.33 9.74 -1.20
CA LEU A 315 11.60 10.88 -1.76
C LEU A 315 11.88 12.14 -0.95
N VAL A 316 11.68 12.07 0.36
CA VAL A 316 11.86 13.22 1.26
C VAL A 316 13.30 13.74 1.20
N ASN A 317 14.28 12.85 1.18
CA ASN A 317 15.69 13.25 1.00
C ASN A 317 15.93 13.98 -0.33
N LYS A 318 15.31 13.53 -1.43
CA LYS A 318 15.40 14.23 -2.73
C LYS A 318 14.72 15.60 -2.69
N ILE A 319 13.54 15.70 -2.07
CA ILE A 319 12.83 16.97 -1.87
C ILE A 319 13.71 17.95 -1.10
N ASN A 320 14.29 17.51 0.02
CA ASN A 320 15.15 18.34 0.86
C ASN A 320 16.42 18.80 0.11
N ALA A 321 17.01 17.93 -0.71
CA ALA A 321 18.15 18.30 -1.55
C ALA A 321 17.76 19.36 -2.60
N ILE A 322 16.60 19.24 -3.24
CA ILE A 322 16.10 20.20 -4.23
C ILE A 322 15.81 21.56 -3.57
N GLU A 323 15.17 21.58 -2.39
CA GLU A 323 14.90 22.82 -1.65
C GLU A 323 16.20 23.48 -1.16
N LEU A 324 17.23 22.72 -0.81
CA LEU A 324 18.54 23.28 -0.47
C LEU A 324 19.20 23.95 -1.68
N ILE A 325 19.15 23.32 -2.85
CA ILE A 325 19.65 23.89 -4.11
C ILE A 325 18.93 25.21 -4.42
N LYS A 326 17.59 25.19 -4.34
CA LYS A 326 16.74 26.36 -4.58
C LYS A 326 17.05 27.54 -3.66
N ARG A 327 17.37 27.30 -2.38
CA ARG A 327 17.76 28.36 -1.43
C ARG A 327 19.08 29.05 -1.81
N ASN A 328 19.95 28.35 -2.53
CA ASN A 328 21.25 28.85 -2.97
C ASN A 328 21.22 29.43 -4.40
N MET A 329 20.04 29.50 -5.03
CA MET A 329 19.83 30.05 -6.36
C MET A 329 18.95 31.29 -6.29
N ASN A 330 19.21 32.26 -7.16
CA ASN A 330 18.25 33.33 -7.42
C ASN A 330 17.10 32.82 -8.31
N LEU A 331 16.05 33.63 -8.47
CA LEU A 331 14.84 33.23 -9.20
C LEU A 331 15.12 32.90 -10.68
N GLU A 332 16.02 33.63 -11.32
CA GLU A 332 16.39 33.44 -12.73
C GLU A 332 17.16 32.14 -12.92
N GLU A 333 18.14 31.86 -12.05
CA GLU A 333 18.89 30.60 -12.00
C GLU A 333 17.96 29.40 -11.78
N TRP A 334 17.01 29.53 -10.85
CA TRP A 334 16.04 28.48 -10.55
C TRP A 334 15.11 28.18 -11.74
N GLN A 335 14.65 29.21 -12.46
CA GLN A 335 13.79 29.04 -13.64
C GLN A 335 14.53 28.37 -14.82
N HIS A 336 15.86 28.52 -14.90
CA HIS A 336 16.68 27.96 -15.97
C HIS A 336 17.36 26.62 -15.62
N CYS A 337 17.41 26.21 -14.35
CA CYS A 337 18.15 25.02 -13.91
C CYS A 337 17.56 23.66 -14.37
N GLY A 338 16.34 23.62 -14.89
CA GLY A 338 15.71 22.40 -15.42
C GLY A 338 15.30 21.33 -14.37
N ILE A 339 15.60 21.54 -13.09
CA ILE A 339 15.35 20.57 -11.99
C ILE A 339 13.85 20.33 -11.74
N CYS A 340 12.99 21.29 -12.13
CA CYS A 340 11.53 21.20 -11.98
C CYS A 340 10.74 21.22 -13.30
N ARG A 341 11.36 20.82 -14.42
CA ARG A 341 10.64 20.63 -15.70
C ARG A 341 10.09 19.22 -15.85
#